data_AF-A0A944XDH3-F1
#
_entry.id   AF-A0A944XDH3-F1
#
_cell.length_a   1.000
_cell.length_b   1.000
_cell.length_c   1.000
_cell.angle_alpha   90.00
_cell.angle_beta   90.00
_cell.angle_gamma   90.00
#
_symmetry.space_group_name_H-M   'P 1'
#
loop_
_entity.id
_entity.type
_entity.pdbx_description
1 polymer ?
#
loop_
_entity_poly.entity_id
_entity_poly.type
_entity_poly.pdbx_seq_one_letter_code
_entity_poly.pdbx_strand_id
1 'polypeptide(L)'
;MSKLLSSSLAASLLISASSFSTSLLATDVICSMDEFDKLSGELKRINDVAISVPEQSSREVKTLSNDGESYSIEEWEITPAHSNYRYRMFAKGDMVKVEESSMEAETGRVTGSIKFDPSPYLRIRGSKEKQTKFTGQCYLKED
;
A
#
# COMPACT_ATOMS: atom_id res chain seq x y z
N MET A 1 23.16 -52.29 55.35
CA MET A 1 21.72 -52.35 55.03
C MET A 1 21.42 -51.10 54.20
N SER A 2 21.47 -51.17 52.88
CA SER A 2 20.39 -51.60 51.96
C SER A 2 19.27 -50.57 51.80
N LYS A 3 19.41 -49.78 50.72
CA LYS A 3 18.44 -49.17 49.77
C LYS A 3 16.96 -49.00 50.17
N LEU A 4 16.38 -47.85 49.77
CA LEU A 4 15.25 -47.69 48.82
C LEU A 4 14.83 -46.19 48.83
N LEU A 5 15.12 -45.42 47.77
CA LEU A 5 14.24 -45.10 46.63
C LEU A 5 13.04 -44.20 46.98
N SER A 6 13.10 -42.93 46.58
CA SER A 6 11.95 -42.21 46.04
C SER A 6 12.42 -41.22 44.97
N SER A 7 12.36 -41.70 43.74
CA SER A 7 12.39 -40.96 42.50
C SER A 7 11.17 -40.04 42.36
N SER A 8 11.41 -38.76 42.07
CA SER A 8 10.48 -37.89 41.32
C SER A 8 11.35 -36.93 40.52
N LEU A 9 11.84 -37.32 39.34
CA LEU A 9 11.19 -37.07 38.05
C LEU A 9 10.57 -35.66 37.97
N ALA A 10 11.35 -34.80 37.29
CA ALA A 10 10.94 -33.98 36.16
C ALA A 10 9.65 -33.15 36.26
N ALA A 11 9.81 -31.82 36.20
CA ALA A 11 9.00 -30.98 35.31
C ALA A 11 9.72 -29.64 35.09
N SER A 12 10.79 -29.65 34.29
CA SER A 12 11.23 -28.45 33.58
C SER A 12 10.14 -28.08 32.58
N LEU A 13 9.19 -27.26 33.01
CA LEU A 13 8.16 -26.71 32.12
C LEU A 13 8.81 -25.57 31.31
N LEU A 14 9.53 -25.95 30.24
CA LEU A 14 9.86 -25.04 29.16
C LEU A 14 8.53 -24.64 28.51
N ILE A 15 8.05 -23.44 28.87
CA ILE A 15 6.95 -22.79 28.15
C ILE A 15 7.48 -22.52 26.75
N SER A 16 7.21 -23.45 25.85
CA SER A 16 7.36 -23.25 24.42
C SER A 16 6.28 -22.26 24.05
N ALA A 17 6.61 -20.97 24.10
CA ALA A 17 5.82 -19.94 23.46
C ALA A 17 5.86 -20.28 21.96
N SER A 18 4.85 -21.02 21.52
CA SER A 18 4.57 -21.21 20.11
C SER A 18 4.28 -19.83 19.55
N SER A 19 5.30 -19.22 18.96
CA SER A 19 5.14 -18.11 18.04
C SER A 19 4.23 -18.62 16.92
N PHE A 20 2.94 -18.33 17.04
CA PHE A 20 2.07 -18.31 15.88
C PHE A 20 2.64 -17.24 14.96
N SER A 21 3.48 -17.67 14.02
CA SER A 21 3.77 -16.89 12.83
C SER A 21 2.48 -16.86 12.03
N THR A 22 1.57 -15.96 12.37
CA THR A 22 0.54 -15.53 11.43
C THR A 22 1.30 -15.01 10.23
N SER A 23 1.21 -15.74 9.12
CA SER A 23 1.52 -15.21 7.80
C SER A 23 0.56 -14.05 7.58
N LEU A 24 1.06 -12.87 7.93
CA LEU A 24 0.37 -11.61 7.94
C LEU A 24 0.24 -11.15 6.49
N LEU A 25 -0.92 -11.46 5.90
CA LEU A 25 -1.29 -11.14 4.53
C LEU A 25 -1.66 -9.66 4.44
N ALA A 26 -1.37 -9.02 3.31
CA ALA A 26 -1.81 -7.66 3.03
C ALA A 26 -3.33 -7.50 3.25
N THR A 27 -3.76 -6.37 3.77
CA THR A 27 -5.18 -6.08 4.01
C THR A 27 -5.79 -5.47 2.74
N ASP A 28 -6.78 -6.15 2.17
CA ASP A 28 -7.54 -5.62 1.04
C ASP A 28 -8.62 -4.64 1.54
N VAL A 29 -8.62 -3.44 0.98
CA VAL A 29 -9.69 -2.45 1.13
C VAL A 29 -10.34 -2.17 -0.21
N ILE A 30 -11.62 -1.81 -0.19
CA ILE A 30 -12.34 -1.31 -1.36
C ILE A 30 -12.54 0.20 -1.19
N CYS A 31 -12.21 0.96 -2.24
CA CYS A 31 -12.20 2.41 -2.21
C CYS A 31 -13.09 3.00 -3.30
N SER A 32 -13.97 3.92 -2.92
CA SER A 32 -14.71 4.79 -3.83
C SER A 32 -14.18 6.21 -3.74
N MET A 33 -13.75 6.77 -4.87
CA MET A 33 -13.01 8.02 -4.96
C MET A 33 -13.55 8.93 -6.06
N ASP A 34 -13.50 10.23 -5.81
CA ASP A 34 -13.68 11.26 -6.82
C ASP A 34 -12.31 11.83 -7.19
N GLU A 35 -11.98 11.82 -8.48
CA GLU A 35 -10.78 12.42 -9.04
C GLU A 35 -11.18 13.70 -9.80
N PHE A 36 -10.64 14.83 -9.37
CA PHE A 36 -10.85 16.13 -10.02
C PHE A 36 -9.59 16.55 -10.76
N ASP A 37 -9.70 16.72 -12.09
CA ASP A 37 -8.65 17.24 -12.95
C ASP A 37 -8.71 18.76 -13.01
N LYS A 38 -7.66 19.39 -12.49
CA LYS A 38 -7.58 20.85 -12.40
C LYS A 38 -7.40 21.51 -13.76
N LEU A 39 -6.82 20.83 -14.74
CA LEU A 39 -6.52 21.40 -16.05
C LEU A 39 -7.70 21.29 -16.99
N SER A 40 -8.40 20.16 -16.99
CA SER A 40 -9.62 19.99 -17.81
C SER A 40 -10.89 20.47 -17.10
N GLY A 41 -10.87 20.58 -15.77
CA GLY A 41 -12.06 20.85 -14.96
C GLY A 41 -12.99 19.65 -14.81
N GLU A 42 -12.57 18.46 -15.26
CA GLU A 42 -13.39 17.25 -15.25
C GLU A 42 -13.39 16.58 -13.87
N LEU A 43 -14.57 16.10 -13.48
CA LEU A 43 -14.75 15.25 -12.31
C LEU A 43 -15.00 13.82 -12.78
N LYS A 44 -14.15 12.90 -12.35
CA LYS A 44 -14.29 11.46 -12.61
C LYS A 44 -14.56 10.73 -11.31
N ARG A 45 -15.69 10.02 -11.26
CA ARG A 45 -15.99 9.11 -10.15
C ARG A 45 -15.43 7.73 -10.44
N ILE A 46 -14.72 7.16 -9.48
CA ILE A 46 -14.08 5.85 -9.53
C ILE A 46 -14.64 5.06 -8.35
N ASN A 47 -15.48 4.06 -8.63
CA ASN A 47 -16.12 3.27 -7.58
C ASN A 47 -15.41 1.94 -7.40
N ASP A 48 -15.39 1.48 -6.16
CA ASP A 48 -15.05 0.12 -5.75
C ASP A 48 -13.72 -0.43 -6.28
N VAL A 49 -12.66 0.36 -6.16
CA VAL A 49 -11.29 -0.07 -6.47
C VAL A 49 -10.74 -0.85 -5.28
N ALA A 50 -10.37 -2.10 -5.51
CA ALA A 50 -9.63 -2.89 -4.53
C ALA A 50 -8.18 -2.40 -4.44
N ILE A 51 -7.71 -2.13 -3.22
CA ILE A 51 -6.34 -1.71 -2.91
C ILE A 51 -5.81 -2.63 -1.80
N SER A 52 -4.67 -3.27 -2.03
CA SER A 52 -3.99 -4.05 -1.00
C SER A 52 -3.05 -3.15 -0.21
N VAL A 53 -3.33 -2.96 1.08
CA VAL A 53 -2.48 -2.21 2.01
C VAL A 53 -1.48 -3.20 2.62
N PRO A 54 -0.16 -3.03 2.39
CA PRO A 54 0.83 -3.92 2.95
C PRO A 54 0.92 -3.75 4.47
N GLU A 55 1.42 -4.76 5.17
CA GLU A 55 1.68 -4.59 6.60
C GLU A 55 2.95 -3.79 6.87
N GLN A 56 2.99 -3.14 8.05
CA GLN A 56 4.12 -2.31 8.48
C GLN A 56 5.47 -3.06 8.47
N SER A 57 5.48 -4.36 8.75
CA SER A 57 6.67 -5.21 8.75
C SER A 57 7.15 -5.62 7.35
N SER A 58 6.28 -5.49 6.33
CA SER A 58 6.53 -5.89 4.95
C SER A 58 6.93 -4.73 4.03
N ARG A 59 7.32 -3.60 4.62
CA ARG A 59 7.79 -2.39 3.92
C ARG A 59 9.11 -2.67 3.21
N GLU A 60 9.01 -3.17 1.99
CA GLU A 60 10.11 -3.11 1.04
C GLU A 60 9.76 -2.04 0.01
N VAL A 61 10.74 -1.19 -0.32
CA VAL A 61 10.66 -0.37 -1.55
C VAL A 61 10.63 -1.36 -2.71
N LYS A 62 9.42 -1.64 -3.20
CA LYS A 62 9.25 -2.57 -4.32
C LYS A 62 9.41 -1.77 -5.61
N THR A 63 10.51 -2.04 -6.30
CA THR A 63 10.62 -1.71 -7.72
C THR A 63 9.82 -2.76 -8.49
N LEU A 64 8.58 -2.43 -8.88
CA LEU A 64 7.85 -3.30 -9.80
C LEU A 64 8.37 -2.98 -11.21
N SER A 65 9.15 -3.91 -11.75
CA SER A 65 9.61 -3.90 -13.13
C SER A 65 8.58 -4.67 -13.97
N ASN A 66 7.87 -3.97 -14.86
CA ASN A 66 7.13 -4.63 -15.94
C ASN A 66 7.83 -4.23 -17.25
N ASP A 67 8.52 -5.20 -17.86
CA ASP A 67 9.15 -5.14 -19.17
C ASP A 67 10.00 -3.88 -19.45
N GLY A 68 11.25 -3.87 -18.97
CA GLY A 68 12.39 -3.11 -19.52
C GLY A 68 12.37 -1.57 -19.54
N GLU A 69 11.19 -0.93 -19.58
CA GLU A 69 11.00 0.50 -19.83
C GLU A 69 10.06 1.17 -18.82
N SER A 70 9.42 0.39 -17.94
CA SER A 70 8.54 0.89 -16.90
C SER A 70 8.97 0.36 -15.54
N TYR A 71 9.45 1.26 -14.68
CA TYR A 71 9.66 0.94 -13.27
C TYR A 71 8.70 1.79 -12.43
N SER A 72 8.04 1.15 -11.48
CA SER A 72 7.31 1.85 -10.44
C SER A 72 8.00 1.71 -9.09
N ILE A 73 8.20 2.84 -8.42
CA ILE A 73 8.64 2.89 -7.04
C ILE A 73 7.41 3.19 -6.19
N GLU A 74 7.10 2.26 -5.31
CA GLU A 74 6.05 2.38 -4.31
C GLU A 74 6.69 2.44 -2.93
N GLU A 75 6.36 3.49 -2.17
CA GLU A 75 6.87 3.72 -0.82
C GLU A 75 5.68 3.89 0.13
N TRP A 76 5.68 3.13 1.24
CA TRP A 76 4.63 3.13 2.25
C TRP A 76 5.15 3.60 3.61
N GLU A 77 4.41 4.51 4.21
CA GLU A 77 4.52 4.88 5.62
C GLU A 77 3.19 4.61 6.32
N ILE A 78 3.15 3.58 7.16
CA ILE A 78 1.96 3.16 7.89
C ILE A 78 2.12 3.45 9.38
N THR A 79 1.36 4.40 9.87
CA THR A 79 1.25 4.74 11.29
C THR A 79 -0.09 4.23 11.83
N PRO A 80 -0.28 4.18 13.16
CA PRO A 80 -1.59 3.84 13.72
C PRO A 80 -2.74 4.75 13.25
N ALA A 81 -2.44 6.01 12.90
CA ALA A 81 -3.44 6.99 12.49
C ALA A 81 -3.60 7.11 10.96
N HIS A 82 -2.53 6.90 10.20
CA HIS A 82 -2.49 7.15 8.76
C HIS A 82 -1.65 6.12 8.02
N SER A 83 -2.08 5.76 6.82
CA SER A 83 -1.26 5.07 5.81
C SER A 83 -0.99 6.01 4.66
N ASN A 84 0.25 6.47 4.51
CA ASN A 84 0.71 7.29 3.41
C ASN A 84 1.40 6.42 2.37
N TYR A 85 1.14 6.67 1.09
CA TYR A 85 1.89 6.06 0.01
C TYR A 85 2.30 7.06 -1.06
N ARG A 86 3.47 6.82 -1.64
CA ARG A 86 4.01 7.57 -2.77
C ARG A 86 4.30 6.61 -3.91
N TYR A 87 3.78 6.93 -5.08
CA TYR A 87 3.93 6.11 -6.28
C TYR A 87 4.60 6.91 -7.39
N ARG A 88 5.76 6.46 -7.87
CA ARG A 88 6.45 7.04 -9.02
C ARG A 88 6.50 5.99 -10.10
N MET A 89 5.91 6.25 -11.26
CA MET A 89 5.94 5.34 -12.39
C MET A 89 6.66 6.01 -13.55
N PHE A 90 7.59 5.29 -14.17
CA PHE A 90 8.05 5.67 -15.49
C PHE A 90 7.15 4.99 -16.53
N ALA A 91 6.51 5.78 -17.38
CA ALA A 91 5.69 5.28 -18.48
C ALA A 91 6.32 5.74 -19.80
N LYS A 92 6.75 4.78 -20.63
CA LYS A 92 7.31 5.06 -21.97
C LYS A 92 8.47 6.08 -21.95
N GLY A 93 9.31 6.01 -20.92
CA GLY A 93 10.46 6.93 -20.72
C GLY A 93 10.17 8.19 -19.91
N ASP A 94 8.91 8.47 -19.54
CA ASP A 94 8.54 9.67 -18.79
C ASP A 94 8.14 9.40 -17.35
N MET A 95 8.53 10.29 -16.43
CA MET A 95 8.18 10.19 -15.02
C MET A 95 6.73 10.66 -14.78
N VAL A 96 5.85 9.73 -14.46
CA VAL A 96 4.56 9.97 -13.82
C VAL A 96 4.76 10.00 -12.31
N LYS A 97 4.47 11.13 -11.67
CA LYS A 97 4.67 11.30 -10.23
C LYS A 97 3.32 11.40 -9.52
N VAL A 98 2.91 10.33 -8.82
CA VAL A 98 1.90 10.46 -7.78
C VAL A 98 2.63 10.99 -6.55
N GLU A 99 2.41 12.26 -6.24
CA GLU A 99 3.24 12.97 -5.29
C GLU A 99 2.95 12.54 -3.85
N GLU A 100 1.69 12.24 -3.53
CA GLU A 100 1.23 11.91 -2.18
C GLU A 100 -0.18 11.33 -2.18
N SER A 101 -0.39 10.28 -1.38
CA SER A 101 -1.71 9.77 -1.00
C SER A 101 -1.70 9.37 0.47
N SER A 102 -2.83 9.57 1.16
CA SER A 102 -3.00 9.29 2.58
C SER A 102 -4.38 8.67 2.83
N MET A 103 -4.41 7.61 3.64
CA MET A 103 -5.61 6.96 4.16
C MET A 103 -5.64 7.07 5.68
N GLU A 104 -6.72 7.62 6.21
CA GLU A 104 -6.95 7.76 7.65
C GLU A 104 -7.54 6.46 8.22
N ALA A 105 -6.93 5.91 9.27
CA ALA A 105 -7.27 4.58 9.77
C ALA A 105 -8.65 4.50 10.43
N GLU A 106 -9.02 5.52 11.21
CA GLU A 106 -10.30 5.54 11.94
C GLU A 106 -11.49 5.73 11.02
N THR A 107 -11.35 6.63 10.05
CA THR A 107 -12.46 7.02 9.20
C THR A 107 -12.45 6.32 7.86
N GLY A 108 -11.34 5.71 7.43
CA GLY A 108 -11.15 5.16 6.07
C GLY A 108 -11.06 6.23 4.98
N ARG A 109 -10.99 7.51 5.35
CA ARG A 109 -10.95 8.62 4.40
C ARG A 109 -9.64 8.61 3.63
N VAL A 110 -9.73 8.70 2.31
CA VAL A 110 -8.55 8.80 1.43
C VAL A 110 -8.47 10.15 0.77
N THR A 111 -7.26 10.68 0.70
CA THR A 111 -6.94 11.91 -0.05
C THR A 111 -5.60 11.77 -0.75
N GLY A 112 -5.43 12.45 -1.88
CA GLY A 112 -4.12 12.51 -2.52
C GLY A 112 -4.08 13.36 -3.77
N SER A 113 -2.92 13.35 -4.43
CA SER A 113 -2.70 14.13 -5.64
C SER A 113 -1.75 13.45 -6.63
N ILE A 114 -2.05 13.66 -7.91
CA ILE A 114 -1.25 13.16 -9.03
C ILE A 114 -0.79 14.35 -9.85
N LYS A 115 0.50 14.35 -10.19
CA LYS A 115 1.08 15.28 -11.14
C LYS A 115 1.79 14.51 -12.26
N PHE A 116 1.29 14.67 -13.47
CA PHE A 116 1.89 14.11 -14.67
C PHE A 116 2.25 15.23 -15.63
N ASP A 117 3.53 15.29 -15.96
CA ASP A 117 4.09 16.20 -16.96
C ASP A 117 4.78 15.35 -18.04
N PRO A 118 4.14 15.12 -19.20
CA PRO A 118 4.72 14.35 -20.28
C PRO A 118 5.90 15.09 -20.91
N SER A 119 6.95 14.38 -21.28
CA SER A 119 8.07 14.88 -22.08
C SER A 119 7.60 15.32 -23.47
N PRO A 120 8.42 16.10 -24.19
CA PRO A 120 8.11 16.50 -25.56
C PRO A 120 7.73 15.34 -26.48
N TYR A 121 8.36 14.17 -26.30
CA TYR A 121 8.08 12.98 -27.09
C TYR A 121 6.65 12.44 -26.86
N LEU A 122 6.21 12.32 -25.60
CA LEU A 122 4.85 11.87 -25.30
C LEU A 122 3.79 12.92 -25.63
N ARG A 123 4.13 14.22 -25.54
CA ARG A 123 3.25 15.31 -26.00
C ARG A 123 2.93 15.21 -27.49
N ILE A 124 3.94 14.96 -28.33
CA ILE A 124 3.77 14.76 -29.78
C ILE A 124 2.87 13.54 -30.07
N ARG A 125 2.93 12.51 -29.22
CA ARG A 125 2.07 11.32 -29.29
C ARG A 125 0.68 11.51 -28.66
N GLY A 126 0.31 12.73 -28.30
CA GLY A 126 -1.02 13.09 -27.81
C GLY A 126 -1.22 12.95 -26.30
N SER A 127 -0.17 12.68 -25.52
CA SER A 127 -0.26 12.70 -24.05
C SER A 127 -0.37 14.14 -23.55
N LYS A 128 -1.22 14.36 -22.56
CA LYS A 128 -1.47 15.69 -21.98
C LYS A 128 -0.97 15.75 -20.54
N GLU A 129 -0.59 16.95 -20.13
CA GLU A 129 -0.38 17.26 -18.72
C GLU A 129 -1.65 16.91 -17.93
N LYS A 130 -1.46 16.40 -16.71
CA LYS A 130 -2.55 16.07 -15.81
C LYS A 130 -2.17 16.48 -14.39
N GLN A 131 -3.07 17.20 -13.73
CA GLN A 131 -2.93 17.55 -12.32
C GLN A 131 -4.24 17.27 -11.60
N THR A 132 -4.29 16.15 -10.87
CA THR A 132 -5.50 15.74 -10.17
C THR A 132 -5.36 15.77 -8.66
N LYS A 133 -6.49 16.02 -8.01
CA LYS A 133 -6.70 15.70 -6.59
C LYS A 133 -7.74 14.62 -6.52
N PHE A 134 -7.57 13.68 -5.60
CA PHE A 134 -8.60 12.70 -5.31
C PHE A 134 -8.97 12.72 -3.83
N THR A 135 -10.24 12.44 -3.56
CA THR A 135 -10.79 12.25 -2.22
C THR A 135 -11.79 11.12 -2.26
N GLY A 136 -11.89 10.35 -1.20
CA GLY A 136 -12.77 9.20 -1.18
C GLY A 136 -12.89 8.55 0.17
N GLN A 137 -13.54 7.40 0.15
CA GLN A 137 -13.82 6.58 1.30
C GLN A 137 -13.43 5.14 0.97
N CYS A 138 -12.66 4.53 1.86
CA CYS A 138 -12.32 3.12 1.81
C CYS A 138 -12.98 2.37 2.95
N TYR A 139 -13.26 1.10 2.69
CA TYR A 139 -13.84 0.16 3.63
C TYR A 139 -13.11 -1.17 3.51
N LEU A 140 -13.08 -1.94 4.59
CA LEU A 140 -12.51 -3.29 4.56
C LEU A 140 -13.29 -4.14 3.57
N LYS A 141 -12.56 -4.89 2.74
CA LYS A 141 -13.17 -5.91 1.90
C LYS A 141 -13.63 -7.05 2.82
N GLU A 142 -14.93 -7.31 2.86
CA GLU A 142 -15.44 -8.50 3.54
C GLU A 142 -15.04 -9.75 2.74
N ASP A 143 -14.57 -10.79 3.46
CA ASP A 143 -14.20 -12.10 2.90
C ASP A 143 -15.41 -12.92 2.42
#